data_AF-A0A150U290-F1
#
_entry.id   AF-A0A150U290-F1
#
_cell.length_a   1.000
_cell.length_b   1.000
_cell.length_c   1.000
_cell.angle_alpha   90.00
_cell.angle_beta   90.00
_cell.angle_gamma   90.00
#
_symmetry.space_group_name_H-M   'P 1'
#
loop_
_entity.id
_entity.type
_entity.pdbx_description
1 polymer ?
#
loop_
_entity_poly.entity_id
_entity_poly.type
_entity_poly.pdbx_seq_one_letter_code
_entity_poly.pdbx_strand_id
1 'polypeptide(L)'
;MKTTLPRSRALAARLISTVLLALGAPGLAACAAPADDVADPAELPAPGAVDVVQPLKLSKRARVPEKEPGFVAAELGERELVITHDGSLPPFAAGDVLGGTQGGGYLARVVRVRALDAARVALETTPADLTEFITEGHVHVHYDAREYAQAIDEHLARARELGLEGDEPIASQAEALKIASGATLKLFELSSASLPASCGVTAHGTAALDVTAELSPVLDFEVHVGPRGGINPVPELKQLRFVASGRLDVSATLQGSGTVTGSCTVDLLELAGGVPSIPLPTLTFWVGPVPIVVTTNVVPRATADVGLSFTAAEVAAEAQTTAEIEAGVDYKNGTWRTIWEPSCSASGTASIGAPGAITASGKVSAGAELRSRLYGILGPNVGVQAYARVSAETAPPYCSYDARVDGGVRAYAEAEAGVSVGPLNLTFKRLDLVDLELLRFDAPLASGKLRDAPECGAEP
;
A
#
# COMPACT_ATOMS: atom_id res chain seq x y z
N MET A 1 -40.74 -12.71 -77.23
CA MET A 1 -41.20 -11.46 -77.90
C MET A 1 -40.24 -10.35 -77.43
N LYS A 2 -39.49 -9.56 -78.22
CA LYS A 2 -39.74 -8.89 -79.53
C LYS A 2 -41.01 -8.01 -79.48
N THR A 3 -41.05 -6.69 -79.70
CA THR A 3 -40.05 -5.60 -79.99
C THR A 3 -40.76 -4.24 -79.70
N THR A 4 -40.25 -3.00 -79.75
CA THR A 4 -39.04 -2.24 -80.22
C THR A 4 -38.93 -0.95 -79.33
N LEU A 5 -37.80 -0.22 -79.13
CA LEU A 5 -37.08 0.78 -79.97
C LEU A 5 -37.94 1.93 -80.55
N PRO A 6 -37.44 3.20 -80.67
CA PRO A 6 -36.06 3.53 -81.08
C PRO A 6 -35.31 4.75 -80.43
N ARG A 7 -34.06 4.88 -80.90
CA ARG A 7 -33.07 6.00 -80.90
C ARG A 7 -33.55 7.26 -81.68
N SER A 8 -32.88 8.43 -81.74
CA SER A 8 -31.73 9.07 -81.04
C SER A 8 -31.53 10.53 -81.54
N ARG A 9 -30.70 11.34 -80.83
CA ARG A 9 -29.70 12.35 -81.28
C ARG A 9 -29.54 13.47 -80.22
N ALA A 10 -28.49 14.30 -80.14
CA ALA A 10 -27.03 14.14 -80.22
C ALA A 10 -26.40 15.51 -80.55
N LEU A 11 -25.51 16.05 -79.68
CA LEU A 11 -24.28 16.81 -80.00
C LEU A 11 -23.68 17.47 -78.74
N ALA A 12 -22.42 17.90 -78.83
CA ALA A 12 -21.68 18.56 -77.76
C ALA A 12 -21.13 19.92 -78.19
N ALA A 13 -21.00 20.84 -77.24
CA ALA A 13 -20.27 22.11 -77.36
C ALA A 13 -19.57 22.42 -76.02
N ARG A 14 -18.68 23.44 -75.99
CA ARG A 14 -17.63 23.56 -74.97
C ARG A 14 -17.35 25.04 -74.62
N LEU A 15 -16.75 25.25 -73.44
CA LEU A 15 -15.87 26.36 -73.04
C LEU A 15 -16.45 27.70 -72.52
N ILE A 16 -15.80 28.15 -71.42
CA ILE A 16 -15.44 29.53 -71.02
C ILE A 16 -16.56 30.52 -70.67
N SER A 17 -16.65 30.87 -69.37
CA SER A 17 -16.19 32.19 -68.90
C SER A 17 -15.89 32.19 -67.39
N THR A 18 -15.22 33.24 -66.89
CA THR A 18 -14.59 33.31 -65.55
C THR A 18 -15.03 34.58 -64.80
N VAL A 19 -14.65 34.72 -63.51
CA VAL A 19 -14.83 35.91 -62.63
C VAL A 19 -16.32 36.15 -62.23
N LEU A 20 -16.72 36.68 -61.06
CA LEU A 20 -16.02 37.44 -60.00
C LEU A 20 -16.52 37.09 -58.57
N LEU A 21 -15.89 37.68 -57.53
CA LEU A 21 -16.01 37.35 -56.09
C LEU A 21 -17.41 37.53 -55.46
N ALA A 22 -17.66 36.76 -54.40
CA ALA A 22 -18.42 37.17 -53.21
C ALA A 22 -17.75 36.59 -51.95
N LEU A 23 -17.83 37.30 -50.81
CA LEU A 23 -17.28 36.84 -49.52
C LEU A 23 -18.31 36.03 -48.73
N GLY A 24 -17.86 35.05 -47.94
CA GLY A 24 -18.71 34.30 -47.00
C GLY A 24 -17.87 33.47 -46.02
N ALA A 25 -17.99 33.82 -44.73
CA ALA A 25 -17.43 33.24 -43.49
C ALA A 25 -16.56 31.95 -43.54
N PRO A 26 -15.46 31.86 -42.76
CA PRO A 26 -14.84 30.58 -42.48
C PRO A 26 -15.82 29.69 -41.69
N GLY A 27 -16.05 28.47 -42.16
CA GLY A 27 -16.82 27.49 -41.40
C GLY A 27 -16.09 27.16 -40.10
N LEU A 28 -16.77 27.28 -38.96
CA LEU A 28 -16.22 26.88 -37.67
C LEU A 28 -15.91 25.38 -37.72
N ALA A 29 -14.62 25.05 -37.64
CA ALA A 29 -14.20 23.71 -37.30
C ALA A 29 -14.70 23.43 -35.88
N ALA A 30 -15.71 22.57 -35.76
CA ALA A 30 -16.13 22.05 -34.47
C ALA A 30 -15.02 21.14 -33.95
N CYS A 31 -14.05 21.72 -33.23
CA CYS A 31 -13.15 20.96 -32.39
C CYS A 31 -14.02 20.23 -31.37
N ALA A 32 -14.24 18.93 -31.60
CA ALA A 32 -14.64 18.04 -30.53
C ALA A 32 -13.48 18.02 -29.53
N ALA A 33 -13.62 18.79 -28.46
CA ALA A 33 -12.82 18.58 -27.27
C ALA A 33 -13.04 17.12 -26.80
N PRO A 34 -12.08 16.50 -26.10
CA PRO A 34 -12.42 15.36 -25.27
C PRO A 34 -13.57 15.76 -24.35
N ALA A 35 -14.40 14.79 -23.97
CA ALA A 35 -15.25 15.00 -22.82
C ALA A 35 -14.33 15.08 -21.61
N ASP A 36 -14.22 16.27 -21.00
CA ASP A 36 -13.80 16.33 -19.61
C ASP A 36 -14.88 15.59 -18.81
N ASP A 37 -14.52 14.46 -18.22
CA ASP A 37 -15.38 13.76 -17.26
C ASP A 37 -15.51 14.66 -16.02
N VAL A 38 -16.51 15.54 -16.04
CA VAL A 38 -16.96 16.31 -14.88
C VAL A 38 -17.58 15.30 -13.92
N ALA A 39 -16.72 14.71 -13.09
CA ALA A 39 -17.07 13.72 -12.09
C ALA A 39 -18.28 14.20 -11.27
N ASP A 40 -19.26 13.31 -11.07
CA ASP A 40 -20.46 13.63 -10.31
C ASP A 40 -20.05 14.08 -8.90
N PRO A 41 -20.49 15.26 -8.41
CA PRO A 41 -20.17 15.71 -7.05
C PRO A 41 -20.72 14.78 -5.94
N ALA A 42 -21.56 13.79 -6.28
CA ALA A 42 -21.96 12.70 -5.38
C ALA A 42 -21.09 11.43 -5.50
N GLU A 43 -20.21 11.31 -6.51
CA GLU A 43 -19.28 10.17 -6.66
C GLU A 43 -17.94 10.47 -5.96
N LEU A 44 -17.55 9.60 -5.04
CA LEU A 44 -16.32 9.72 -4.26
C LEU A 44 -15.09 9.54 -5.17
N PRO A 45 -13.96 10.23 -4.89
CA PRO A 45 -12.75 10.07 -5.68
C PRO A 45 -12.26 8.61 -5.67
N ALA A 46 -11.78 8.16 -6.83
CA ALA A 46 -11.10 6.86 -6.95
C ALA A 46 -9.83 6.84 -6.07
N PRO A 47 -9.46 5.70 -5.47
CA PRO A 47 -8.35 5.65 -4.53
C PRO A 47 -6.98 5.87 -5.17
N GLY A 48 -6.83 5.66 -6.49
CA GLY A 48 -5.59 5.85 -7.22
C GLY A 48 -5.82 6.07 -8.72
N ALA A 49 -4.74 6.29 -9.45
CA ALA A 49 -4.74 6.56 -10.89
C ALA A 49 -4.40 5.30 -11.71
N VAL A 50 -4.91 5.21 -12.94
CA VAL A 50 -4.56 4.14 -13.89
C VAL A 50 -4.26 4.73 -15.27
N ASP A 51 -3.04 4.49 -15.75
CA ASP A 51 -2.63 4.76 -17.13
C ASP A 51 -2.78 3.48 -17.97
N VAL A 52 -3.54 3.56 -19.05
CA VAL A 52 -3.85 2.45 -19.96
C VAL A 52 -3.01 2.57 -21.23
N VAL A 53 -1.70 2.41 -21.06
CA VAL A 53 -0.68 2.48 -22.12
C VAL A 53 -1.04 1.63 -23.35
N GLN A 54 -1.63 0.45 -23.14
CA GLN A 54 -2.27 -0.34 -24.18
C GLN A 54 -3.54 -1.06 -23.62
N PRO A 55 -4.73 -0.85 -24.22
CA PRO A 55 -5.97 -1.51 -23.79
C PRO A 55 -5.87 -3.04 -23.71
N LEU A 56 -6.42 -3.59 -22.62
CA LEU A 56 -6.39 -5.03 -22.34
C LEU A 56 -7.30 -5.81 -23.31
N LYS A 57 -6.74 -6.85 -23.94
CA LYS A 57 -7.46 -7.81 -24.79
C LYS A 57 -7.65 -9.12 -24.06
N LEU A 58 -8.89 -9.44 -23.72
CA LEU A 58 -9.27 -10.70 -23.08
C LEU A 58 -9.09 -11.92 -24.02
N SER A 59 -8.76 -13.07 -23.43
CA SER A 59 -8.72 -14.36 -24.14
C SER A 59 -10.14 -14.84 -24.48
N LYS A 60 -10.29 -15.73 -25.47
CA LYS A 60 -11.62 -16.26 -25.89
C LYS A 60 -12.33 -17.05 -24.76
N ARG A 61 -11.57 -17.45 -23.74
CA ARG A 61 -12.01 -18.24 -22.59
C ARG A 61 -12.12 -17.38 -21.32
N ALA A 62 -11.67 -16.14 -21.36
CA ALA A 62 -11.89 -15.19 -20.30
C ALA A 62 -13.40 -14.88 -20.14
N ARG A 63 -13.85 -14.79 -18.89
CA ARG A 63 -15.18 -14.39 -18.46
C ARG A 63 -15.06 -13.45 -17.28
N VAL A 64 -16.00 -12.53 -17.15
CA VAL A 64 -16.05 -11.57 -16.04
C VAL A 64 -17.49 -11.57 -15.57
N PRO A 65 -17.85 -12.45 -14.61
CA PRO A 65 -19.23 -12.62 -14.19
C PRO A 65 -19.90 -11.29 -13.85
N GLU A 66 -19.20 -10.38 -13.16
CA GLU A 66 -19.67 -9.06 -12.75
C GLU A 66 -19.95 -8.07 -13.92
N LYS A 67 -19.65 -8.45 -15.16
CA LYS A 67 -19.97 -7.69 -16.40
C LYS A 67 -20.86 -8.46 -17.37
N GLU A 68 -21.28 -9.68 -17.03
CA GLU A 68 -22.16 -10.49 -17.88
C GLU A 68 -23.65 -10.24 -17.52
N PRO A 69 -24.55 -10.22 -18.52
CA PRO A 69 -25.96 -9.88 -18.28
C PRO A 69 -26.61 -10.93 -17.38
N GLY A 70 -27.41 -10.49 -16.42
CA GLY A 70 -28.10 -11.39 -15.48
C GLY A 70 -27.28 -11.86 -14.29
N PHE A 71 -26.04 -11.40 -14.13
CA PHE A 71 -25.28 -11.58 -12.89
C PHE A 71 -25.95 -10.90 -11.69
N VAL A 72 -25.99 -11.59 -10.55
CA VAL A 72 -26.55 -11.07 -9.29
C VAL A 72 -25.51 -11.06 -8.17
N ALA A 73 -24.76 -12.14 -7.99
CA ALA A 73 -23.71 -12.24 -6.96
C ALA A 73 -22.70 -13.35 -7.28
N ALA A 74 -21.52 -13.30 -6.63
CA ALA A 74 -20.56 -14.40 -6.60
C ALA A 74 -20.07 -14.64 -5.16
N GLU A 75 -20.06 -15.90 -4.73
CA GLU A 75 -19.59 -16.35 -3.42
C GLU A 75 -18.30 -17.17 -3.61
N LEU A 76 -17.18 -16.72 -3.03
CA LEU A 76 -15.86 -17.34 -3.20
C LEU A 76 -15.53 -18.30 -2.04
N GLY A 77 -15.41 -19.60 -2.34
CA GLY A 77 -14.87 -20.63 -1.44
C GLY A 77 -13.46 -21.08 -1.83
N GLU A 78 -12.89 -22.03 -1.06
CA GLU A 78 -11.51 -22.55 -1.25
C GLU A 78 -11.20 -23.05 -2.67
N ARG A 79 -12.17 -23.73 -3.29
CA ARG A 79 -12.04 -24.39 -4.60
C ARG A 79 -13.35 -24.38 -5.41
N GLU A 80 -14.29 -23.55 -4.99
CA GLU A 80 -15.62 -23.46 -5.58
C GLU A 80 -16.06 -21.99 -5.57
N LEU A 81 -16.49 -21.48 -6.72
CA LEU A 81 -17.09 -20.17 -6.89
C LEU A 81 -18.57 -20.37 -7.22
N VAL A 82 -19.47 -19.89 -6.38
CA VAL A 82 -20.92 -19.98 -6.63
C VAL A 82 -21.40 -18.67 -7.24
N ILE A 83 -21.82 -18.72 -8.50
CA ILE A 83 -22.43 -17.59 -9.20
C ILE A 83 -23.94 -17.66 -9.04
N THR A 84 -24.55 -16.55 -8.59
CA THR A 84 -26.00 -16.34 -8.56
C THR A 84 -26.42 -15.43 -9.72
N HIS A 85 -27.51 -15.78 -10.40
CA HIS A 85 -27.99 -15.11 -11.59
C HIS A 85 -29.52 -15.09 -11.73
N ASP A 86 -30.05 -14.14 -12.50
CA ASP A 86 -31.49 -14.04 -12.82
C ASP A 86 -32.00 -15.10 -13.82
N GLY A 87 -31.08 -15.84 -14.47
CA GLY A 87 -31.38 -16.84 -15.50
C GLY A 87 -31.08 -16.41 -16.94
N SER A 88 -30.64 -15.16 -17.16
CA SER A 88 -30.16 -14.66 -18.47
C SER A 88 -28.63 -14.76 -18.66
N LEU A 89 -27.90 -15.20 -17.62
CA LEU A 89 -26.45 -15.33 -17.64
C LEU A 89 -25.95 -16.37 -18.67
N PRO A 90 -24.87 -16.06 -19.44
CA PRO A 90 -24.22 -17.03 -20.32
C PRO A 90 -23.75 -18.29 -19.58
N PRO A 91 -23.81 -19.48 -20.21
CA PRO A 91 -23.36 -20.71 -19.57
C PRO A 91 -21.83 -20.80 -19.53
N PHE A 92 -21.27 -20.88 -18.31
CA PHE A 92 -19.87 -21.23 -18.10
C PHE A 92 -19.54 -22.65 -18.58
N ALA A 93 -18.29 -22.86 -19.01
CA ALA A 93 -17.77 -24.17 -19.38
C ALA A 93 -16.47 -24.51 -18.66
N ALA A 94 -16.21 -25.81 -18.45
CA ALA A 94 -14.92 -26.30 -18.00
C ALA A 94 -13.81 -25.80 -18.94
N GLY A 95 -12.78 -25.17 -18.38
CA GLY A 95 -11.66 -24.52 -19.06
C GLY A 95 -11.90 -23.06 -19.49
N ASP A 96 -13.01 -22.43 -19.09
CA ASP A 96 -13.08 -20.96 -19.04
C ASP A 96 -12.22 -20.41 -17.88
N VAL A 97 -11.80 -19.15 -17.98
CA VAL A 97 -10.97 -18.44 -16.99
C VAL A 97 -11.74 -17.22 -16.51
N LEU A 98 -12.01 -17.14 -15.21
CA LEU A 98 -12.81 -16.10 -14.59
C LEU A 98 -11.88 -15.09 -13.92
N GLY A 99 -12.12 -13.80 -14.15
CA GLY A 99 -11.54 -12.72 -13.37
C GLY A 99 -12.65 -11.83 -12.82
N GLY A 100 -12.61 -11.49 -11.54
CA GLY A 100 -13.67 -10.73 -10.88
C GLY A 100 -13.21 -10.05 -9.59
N THR A 101 -14.14 -9.40 -8.88
CA THR A 101 -13.82 -8.44 -7.79
C THR A 101 -14.09 -8.97 -6.38
N GLN A 102 -14.89 -10.03 -6.22
CA GLN A 102 -15.27 -10.54 -4.91
C GLN A 102 -14.07 -11.08 -4.11
N GLY A 103 -14.13 -10.92 -2.78
CA GLY A 103 -13.12 -11.50 -1.86
C GLY A 103 -11.72 -10.89 -1.93
N GLY A 104 -11.56 -9.66 -2.45
CA GLY A 104 -10.25 -9.08 -2.76
C GLY A 104 -9.79 -9.33 -4.21
N GLY A 105 -10.73 -9.73 -5.05
CA GLY A 105 -10.51 -10.17 -6.42
C GLY A 105 -10.16 -11.65 -6.51
N TYR A 106 -10.39 -12.25 -7.67
CA TYR A 106 -10.03 -13.64 -7.97
C TYR A 106 -9.62 -13.79 -9.43
N LEU A 107 -8.73 -14.75 -9.70
CA LEU A 107 -8.34 -15.17 -11.05
C LEU A 107 -8.27 -16.71 -11.10
N ALA A 108 -9.27 -17.33 -11.71
CA ALA A 108 -9.54 -18.76 -11.52
C ALA A 108 -9.99 -19.48 -12.81
N ARG A 109 -9.43 -20.65 -13.09
CA ARG A 109 -9.89 -21.56 -14.14
C ARG A 109 -11.03 -22.41 -13.64
N VAL A 110 -12.11 -22.49 -14.39
CA VAL A 110 -13.19 -23.46 -14.16
C VAL A 110 -12.68 -24.86 -14.53
N VAL A 111 -12.69 -25.79 -13.58
CA VAL A 111 -12.44 -27.23 -13.81
C VAL A 111 -13.76 -27.95 -14.10
N ARG A 112 -14.83 -27.59 -13.38
CA ARG A 112 -16.15 -28.23 -13.49
C ARG A 112 -17.27 -27.24 -13.23
N VAL A 113 -18.42 -27.47 -13.89
CA VAL A 113 -19.65 -26.70 -13.71
C VAL A 113 -20.72 -27.60 -13.10
N ARG A 114 -21.45 -27.10 -12.10
CA ARG A 114 -22.52 -27.80 -11.38
C ARG A 114 -23.66 -26.81 -11.07
N ALA A 115 -24.81 -26.94 -11.71
CA ALA A 115 -26.01 -26.27 -11.26
C ALA A 115 -26.36 -26.74 -9.83
N LEU A 116 -26.61 -25.80 -8.92
CA LEU A 116 -27.14 -26.09 -7.58
C LEU A 116 -28.67 -26.03 -7.60
N ASP A 117 -29.21 -25.00 -8.26
CA ASP A 117 -30.63 -24.76 -8.49
C ASP A 117 -30.82 -23.95 -9.79
N ALA A 118 -32.00 -23.36 -10.00
CA ALA A 118 -32.32 -22.61 -11.22
C ALA A 118 -31.69 -21.20 -11.29
N ALA A 119 -31.19 -20.68 -10.17
CA ALA A 119 -30.59 -19.35 -10.07
C ALA A 119 -29.11 -19.38 -9.68
N ARG A 120 -28.55 -20.55 -9.30
CA ARG A 120 -27.18 -20.69 -8.81
C ARG A 120 -26.39 -21.81 -9.46
N VAL A 121 -25.19 -21.49 -9.91
CA VAL A 121 -24.22 -22.41 -10.49
C VAL A 121 -22.93 -22.39 -9.68
N ALA A 122 -22.55 -23.55 -9.18
CA ALA A 122 -21.25 -23.78 -8.58
C ALA A 122 -20.21 -24.14 -9.63
N LEU A 123 -19.05 -23.50 -9.55
CA LEU A 123 -17.91 -23.67 -10.44
C LEU A 123 -16.72 -24.19 -9.62
N GLU A 124 -16.36 -25.46 -9.80
CA GLU A 124 -15.14 -26.02 -9.21
C GLU A 124 -13.92 -25.39 -9.90
N THR A 125 -12.97 -24.85 -9.14
CA THR A 125 -11.89 -24.02 -9.68
C THR A 125 -10.48 -24.47 -9.29
N THR A 126 -9.51 -23.98 -10.07
CA THR A 126 -8.07 -23.93 -9.77
C THR A 126 -7.52 -22.55 -10.10
N PRO A 127 -6.35 -22.15 -9.60
CA PRO A 127 -5.65 -20.95 -10.08
C PRO A 127 -5.50 -20.91 -11.61
N ALA A 128 -5.42 -19.70 -12.16
CA ALA A 128 -5.10 -19.44 -13.57
C ALA A 128 -4.01 -18.37 -13.68
N ASP A 129 -3.21 -18.44 -14.73
CA ASP A 129 -2.20 -17.42 -14.99
C ASP A 129 -2.84 -16.17 -15.60
N LEU A 130 -2.26 -14.98 -15.37
CA LEU A 130 -2.77 -13.73 -15.95
C LEU A 130 -2.74 -13.75 -17.49
N THR A 131 -1.78 -14.45 -18.08
CA THR A 131 -1.69 -14.74 -19.53
C THR A 131 -2.79 -15.69 -20.03
N GLU A 132 -3.42 -16.46 -19.13
CA GLU A 132 -4.63 -17.25 -19.38
C GLU A 132 -5.84 -16.40 -19.80
N PHE A 133 -5.91 -15.25 -19.15
CA PHE A 133 -7.05 -14.33 -19.12
C PHE A 133 -6.84 -13.12 -20.04
N ILE A 134 -5.66 -12.51 -19.99
CA ILE A 134 -5.23 -11.40 -20.85
C ILE A 134 -4.31 -11.94 -21.95
N THR A 135 -4.60 -11.59 -23.20
CA THR A 135 -3.77 -11.95 -24.37
C THR A 135 -2.78 -10.87 -24.77
N GLU A 136 -3.16 -9.61 -24.61
CA GLU A 136 -2.33 -8.43 -24.83
C GLU A 136 -2.80 -7.28 -23.94
N GLY A 137 -1.92 -6.33 -23.63
CA GLY A 137 -2.25 -5.07 -22.97
C GLY A 137 -1.16 -4.62 -21.99
N HIS A 138 -1.13 -3.33 -21.69
CA HIS A 138 -0.14 -2.69 -20.83
C HIS A 138 -0.84 -1.63 -19.98
N VAL A 139 -0.80 -1.78 -18.66
CA VAL A 139 -1.39 -0.83 -17.72
C VAL A 139 -0.37 -0.48 -16.62
N HIS A 140 -0.45 0.75 -16.13
CA HIS A 140 0.22 1.21 -14.92
C HIS A 140 -0.84 1.71 -13.93
N VAL A 141 -0.68 1.39 -12.67
CA VAL A 141 -1.59 1.71 -11.57
C VAL A 141 -0.76 2.37 -10.48
N HIS A 142 -1.12 3.58 -10.09
CA HIS A 142 -0.45 4.34 -9.03
C HIS A 142 -1.41 4.65 -7.89
N TYR A 143 -0.92 4.54 -6.66
CA TYR A 143 -1.65 4.85 -5.44
C TYR A 143 -0.73 5.55 -4.45
N ASP A 144 -1.01 6.80 -4.11
CA ASP A 144 -0.42 7.48 -2.95
C ASP A 144 -1.54 7.75 -1.92
N ALA A 145 -1.33 7.25 -0.70
CA ALA A 145 -2.31 7.37 0.38
C ALA A 145 -2.59 8.84 0.80
N ARG A 146 -1.59 9.72 0.71
CA ARG A 146 -1.69 11.15 1.02
C ARG A 146 -2.40 11.90 -0.10
N GLU A 147 -2.09 11.61 -1.37
CA GLU A 147 -2.84 12.18 -2.50
C GLU A 147 -4.32 11.78 -2.42
N TYR A 148 -4.63 10.52 -2.07
CA TYR A 148 -6.02 10.09 -1.93
C TYR A 148 -6.76 10.82 -0.78
N ALA A 149 -6.12 10.99 0.38
CA ALA A 149 -6.72 11.76 1.47
C ALA A 149 -6.93 13.26 1.13
N GLN A 150 -6.03 13.85 0.33
CA GLN A 150 -6.20 15.21 -0.19
C GLN A 150 -7.37 15.29 -1.17
N ALA A 151 -7.50 14.33 -2.09
CA ALA A 151 -8.64 14.25 -3.01
C ALA A 151 -9.98 14.10 -2.28
N ILE A 152 -10.03 13.36 -1.17
CA ILE A 152 -11.21 13.27 -0.28
C ILE A 152 -11.51 14.62 0.38
N ASP A 153 -10.51 15.31 0.94
CA ASP A 153 -10.69 16.65 1.55
C ASP A 153 -11.18 17.69 0.52
N GLU A 154 -10.65 17.68 -0.70
CA GLU A 154 -11.08 18.56 -1.79
C GLU A 154 -12.48 18.22 -2.33
N HIS A 155 -12.86 16.93 -2.34
CA HIS A 155 -14.22 16.52 -2.67
C HIS A 155 -15.20 17.00 -1.59
N LEU A 156 -14.88 16.82 -0.30
CA LEU A 156 -15.68 17.35 0.81
C LEU A 156 -15.80 18.87 0.81
N ALA A 157 -14.74 19.60 0.45
CA ALA A 157 -14.80 21.06 0.31
C ALA A 157 -15.80 21.47 -0.79
N ARG A 158 -15.71 20.86 -1.98
CA ARG A 158 -16.63 21.12 -3.10
C ARG A 158 -18.08 20.74 -2.78
N ALA A 159 -18.32 19.62 -2.09
CA ALA A 159 -19.67 19.20 -1.69
C ALA A 159 -20.34 20.22 -0.74
N ARG A 160 -19.58 20.82 0.18
CA ARG A 160 -20.04 21.92 1.05
C ARG A 160 -20.33 23.19 0.26
N GLU A 161 -19.44 23.60 -0.65
CA GLU A 161 -19.65 24.78 -1.52
C GLU A 161 -20.90 24.65 -2.41
N LEU A 162 -21.24 23.43 -2.83
CA LEU A 162 -22.46 23.12 -3.59
C LEU A 162 -23.73 23.00 -2.73
N GLY A 163 -23.63 23.12 -1.40
CA GLY A 163 -24.76 23.03 -0.48
C GLY A 163 -25.31 21.60 -0.31
N LEU A 164 -24.52 20.56 -0.60
CA LEU A 164 -24.88 19.15 -0.46
C LEU A 164 -24.80 18.64 1.00
N GLU A 165 -24.77 19.55 1.97
CA GLU A 165 -24.61 19.28 3.41
C GLU A 165 -25.77 18.50 4.05
N GLY A 166 -26.82 18.19 3.30
CA GLY A 166 -27.98 17.43 3.78
C GLY A 166 -27.73 15.93 4.00
N ASP A 167 -26.68 15.38 3.40
CA ASP A 167 -26.33 13.95 3.51
C ASP A 167 -25.20 13.70 4.52
N GLU A 168 -25.58 13.53 5.80
CA GLU A 168 -24.71 12.95 6.85
C GLU A 168 -23.97 11.65 6.40
N PRO A 169 -24.53 10.77 5.54
CA PRO A 169 -23.81 9.63 5.00
C PRO A 169 -22.55 9.99 4.21
N ILE A 170 -22.48 11.13 3.52
CA ILE A 170 -21.30 11.49 2.70
C ILE A 170 -20.14 11.91 3.60
N ALA A 171 -20.39 12.78 4.59
CA ALA A 171 -19.37 13.23 5.54
C ALA A 171 -18.78 12.06 6.34
N SER A 172 -19.63 11.16 6.84
CA SER A 172 -19.21 9.99 7.62
C SER A 172 -18.49 8.92 6.78
N GLN A 173 -18.91 8.70 5.53
CA GLN A 173 -18.18 7.83 4.60
C GLN A 173 -16.81 8.42 4.22
N ALA A 174 -16.73 9.73 3.96
CA ALA A 174 -15.48 10.39 3.61
C ALA A 174 -14.47 10.40 4.78
N GLU A 175 -14.92 10.60 6.02
CA GLU A 175 -14.06 10.48 7.21
C GLU A 175 -13.57 9.03 7.42
N ALA A 176 -14.46 8.04 7.25
CA ALA A 176 -14.08 6.63 7.28
C ALA A 176 -13.09 6.26 6.16
N LEU A 177 -13.26 6.81 4.95
CA LEU A 177 -12.34 6.63 3.82
C LEU A 177 -11.01 7.35 4.02
N LYS A 178 -10.99 8.50 4.70
CA LYS A 178 -9.76 9.19 5.08
C LYS A 178 -8.95 8.38 6.09
N ILE A 179 -9.62 7.78 7.08
CA ILE A 179 -8.99 6.82 8.01
C ILE A 179 -8.48 5.58 7.25
N ALA A 180 -9.31 5.00 6.38
CA ALA A 180 -8.96 3.82 5.60
C ALA A 180 -7.86 4.07 4.55
N SER A 181 -7.72 5.30 4.02
CA SER A 181 -6.68 5.67 3.05
C SER A 181 -5.26 5.38 3.56
N GLY A 182 -5.05 5.47 4.87
CA GLY A 182 -3.74 5.29 5.47
C GLY A 182 -2.74 6.40 5.15
N ALA A 183 -3.19 7.61 4.78
CA ALA A 183 -2.34 8.78 4.57
C ALA A 183 -1.34 9.00 5.72
N THR A 184 -1.82 8.79 6.95
CA THR A 184 -1.02 8.64 8.17
C THR A 184 -1.59 7.48 8.99
N LEU A 185 -1.04 6.28 8.84
CA LEU A 185 -1.37 5.15 9.70
C LEU A 185 -0.58 5.21 11.00
N LYS A 186 -1.24 5.58 12.10
CA LYS A 186 -0.68 5.42 13.45
C LYS A 186 -0.66 3.93 13.80
N LEU A 187 0.51 3.31 13.63
CA LEU A 187 0.72 1.85 13.73
C LEU A 187 0.47 1.32 15.14
N PHE A 188 0.79 2.14 16.14
CA PHE A 188 0.40 2.00 17.55
C PHE A 188 0.68 3.33 18.26
N GLU A 189 0.11 3.47 19.46
CA GLU A 189 0.44 4.51 20.41
C GLU A 189 0.64 3.87 21.77
N LEU A 190 1.86 3.98 22.31
CA LEU A 190 2.09 3.74 23.73
C LEU A 190 2.14 5.10 24.43
N SER A 191 1.36 5.28 25.48
CA SER A 191 1.41 6.48 26.33
C SER A 191 1.42 6.11 27.79
N SER A 192 2.47 6.53 28.52
CA SER A 192 2.63 6.37 29.98
C SER A 192 2.42 4.94 30.52
N ALA A 193 2.69 3.91 29.71
CA ALA A 193 2.48 2.52 30.09
C ALA A 193 3.47 2.08 31.17
N SER A 194 2.97 1.50 32.27
CA SER A 194 3.81 0.94 33.33
C SER A 194 4.50 -0.34 32.84
N LEU A 195 5.82 -0.42 33.04
CA LEU A 195 6.60 -1.60 32.67
C LEU A 195 6.05 -2.85 33.39
N PRO A 196 5.87 -3.99 32.69
CA PRO A 196 5.27 -5.18 33.27
C PRO A 196 6.17 -5.79 34.36
N ALA A 197 5.56 -6.48 35.33
CA ALA A 197 6.27 -7.09 36.46
C ALA A 197 7.32 -8.14 36.05
N SER A 198 7.23 -8.68 34.82
CA SER A 198 8.24 -9.54 34.19
C SER A 198 9.60 -8.86 34.01
N CYS A 199 9.67 -7.54 33.99
CA CYS A 199 10.92 -6.77 33.94
C CYS A 199 11.74 -6.81 35.24
N GLY A 200 11.23 -7.45 36.30
CA GLY A 200 11.93 -7.55 37.59
C GLY A 200 12.15 -6.20 38.29
N VAL A 201 11.44 -5.15 37.85
CA VAL A 201 11.70 -3.76 38.20
C VAL A 201 11.42 -3.50 39.68
N THR A 202 12.49 -3.35 40.47
CA THR A 202 12.42 -2.85 41.84
C THR A 202 12.45 -1.32 41.81
N ALA A 203 11.30 -0.71 41.53
CA ALA A 203 11.17 0.75 41.45
C ALA A 203 10.82 1.40 42.80
N HIS A 204 11.64 2.39 43.18
CA HIS A 204 11.20 3.52 43.99
C HIS A 204 11.29 4.77 43.10
N GLY A 205 10.38 4.84 42.12
CA GLY A 205 10.46 5.79 41.02
C GLY A 205 9.37 5.54 39.96
N THR A 206 9.38 6.36 38.91
CA THR A 206 8.47 6.25 37.75
C THR A 206 9.27 6.14 36.47
N ALA A 207 8.83 5.30 35.54
CA ALA A 207 9.33 5.25 34.17
C ALA A 207 8.13 5.29 33.21
N ALA A 208 8.15 6.24 32.28
CA ALA A 208 7.19 6.35 31.18
C ALA A 208 7.95 6.18 29.86
N LEU A 209 7.39 5.36 28.98
CA LEU A 209 7.84 5.18 27.61
C LEU A 209 6.67 5.54 26.69
N ASP A 210 6.81 6.64 25.97
CA ASP A 210 5.86 7.06 24.95
C ASP A 210 6.45 6.73 23.57
N VAL A 211 5.69 6.05 22.72
CA VAL A 211 6.14 5.68 21.37
C VAL A 211 5.00 5.85 20.38
N THR A 212 5.29 6.55 19.29
CA THR A 212 4.42 6.70 18.12
C THR A 212 5.18 6.23 16.89
N ALA A 213 4.47 5.53 15.99
CA ALA A 213 5.01 5.15 14.69
C ALA A 213 3.93 5.39 13.62
N GLU A 214 4.27 6.14 12.58
CA GLU A 214 3.36 6.59 11.52
C GLU A 214 3.85 6.13 10.15
N LEU A 215 2.99 5.46 9.39
CA LEU A 215 3.29 5.01 8.02
C LEU A 215 2.43 5.77 6.99
N SER A 216 3.07 6.26 5.93
CA SER A 216 2.42 6.75 4.71
C SER A 216 2.84 5.89 3.52
N PRO A 217 1.99 4.97 3.02
CA PRO A 217 2.33 4.03 1.95
C PRO A 217 1.98 4.57 0.55
N VAL A 218 2.75 4.13 -0.43
CA VAL A 218 2.59 4.38 -1.87
C VAL A 218 2.76 3.04 -2.61
N LEU A 219 2.01 2.81 -3.68
CA LEU A 219 2.04 1.57 -4.46
C LEU A 219 2.05 1.86 -5.96
N ASP A 220 3.04 1.30 -6.66
CA ASP A 220 3.13 1.31 -8.12
C ASP A 220 3.02 -0.13 -8.66
N PHE A 221 2.07 -0.35 -9.56
CA PHE A 221 1.84 -1.64 -10.21
C PHE A 221 1.78 -1.48 -11.73
N GLU A 222 2.76 -2.05 -12.43
CA GLU A 222 2.83 -2.08 -13.89
C GLU A 222 2.68 -3.53 -14.37
N VAL A 223 1.81 -3.77 -15.34
CA VAL A 223 1.74 -5.08 -16.01
C VAL A 223 1.58 -4.93 -17.52
N HIS A 224 2.41 -5.66 -18.25
CA HIS A 224 2.42 -5.72 -19.71
C HIS A 224 2.39 -7.18 -20.15
N VAL A 225 1.29 -7.60 -20.79
CA VAL A 225 1.17 -8.88 -21.50
C VAL A 225 1.21 -8.60 -23.00
N GLY A 226 1.96 -9.39 -23.76
CA GLY A 226 2.08 -9.20 -25.20
C GLY A 226 2.42 -10.49 -25.96
N PRO A 227 2.33 -10.48 -27.30
CA PRO A 227 2.51 -11.69 -28.10
C PRO A 227 3.95 -12.20 -28.09
N ARG A 228 4.12 -13.52 -28.10
CA ARG A 228 5.40 -14.24 -28.24
C ARG A 228 5.35 -15.18 -29.45
N GLY A 229 6.31 -15.03 -30.35
CA GLY A 229 6.41 -15.82 -31.59
C GLY A 229 5.60 -15.23 -32.75
N GLY A 230 5.99 -15.57 -33.99
CA GLY A 230 5.45 -14.93 -35.20
C GLY A 230 4.22 -15.60 -35.82
N ILE A 231 4.27 -16.92 -36.04
CA ILE A 231 3.25 -17.64 -36.85
C ILE A 231 2.02 -18.04 -36.02
N ASN A 232 2.20 -18.31 -34.73
CA ASN A 232 1.12 -18.47 -33.74
C ASN A 232 1.56 -17.72 -32.47
N PRO A 233 1.19 -16.45 -32.30
CA PRO A 233 1.56 -15.69 -31.10
C PRO A 233 0.84 -16.27 -29.88
N VAL A 234 1.61 -16.64 -28.85
CA VAL A 234 1.07 -16.97 -27.52
C VAL A 234 1.19 -15.76 -26.60
N PRO A 235 0.27 -15.55 -25.64
CA PRO A 235 0.43 -14.51 -24.62
C PRO A 235 1.67 -14.78 -23.77
N GLU A 236 2.46 -13.74 -23.54
CA GLU A 236 3.65 -13.77 -22.68
C GLU A 236 3.68 -12.50 -21.83
N LEU A 237 3.90 -12.67 -20.54
CA LEU A 237 4.20 -11.55 -19.63
C LEU A 237 5.53 -10.92 -20.09
N LYS A 238 5.49 -9.63 -20.45
CA LYS A 238 6.66 -8.86 -20.90
C LYS A 238 7.28 -8.08 -19.74
N GLN A 239 6.42 -7.49 -18.93
CA GLN A 239 6.78 -6.69 -17.77
C GLN A 239 5.76 -6.92 -16.64
N LEU A 240 6.27 -7.01 -15.42
CA LEU A 240 5.50 -6.99 -14.19
C LEU A 240 6.36 -6.28 -13.14
N ARG A 241 6.10 -5.00 -12.90
CA ARG A 241 6.70 -4.22 -11.81
C ARG A 241 5.66 -4.11 -10.70
N PHE A 242 6.01 -4.53 -9.50
CA PHE A 242 5.28 -4.18 -8.29
C PHE A 242 6.25 -3.49 -7.35
N VAL A 243 5.95 -2.27 -6.95
CA VAL A 243 6.69 -1.53 -5.94
C VAL A 243 5.73 -1.06 -4.86
N ALA A 244 6.13 -1.29 -3.62
CA ALA A 244 5.63 -0.54 -2.50
C ALA A 244 6.72 0.43 -2.05
N SER A 245 6.34 1.68 -1.87
CA SER A 245 7.18 2.68 -1.23
C SER A 245 6.43 3.32 -0.06
N GLY A 246 7.13 4.15 0.70
CA GLY A 246 6.50 4.88 1.79
C GLY A 246 7.48 5.42 2.80
N ARG A 247 6.94 6.22 3.71
CA ARG A 247 7.66 6.86 4.81
C ARG A 247 7.15 6.32 6.14
N LEU A 248 8.08 5.85 6.97
CA LEU A 248 7.85 5.48 8.37
C LEU A 248 8.54 6.51 9.25
N ASP A 249 7.76 7.29 9.99
CA ASP A 249 8.27 8.17 11.06
C ASP A 249 8.04 7.50 12.42
N VAL A 250 9.10 7.37 13.23
CA VAL A 250 9.05 6.82 14.59
C VAL A 250 9.57 7.86 15.57
N SER A 251 8.81 8.12 16.62
CA SER A 251 9.27 8.88 17.80
C SER A 251 9.19 8.01 19.04
N ALA A 252 10.22 8.09 19.88
CA ALA A 252 10.30 7.39 21.16
C ALA A 252 10.84 8.34 22.24
N THR A 253 10.07 8.51 23.31
CA THR A 253 10.41 9.35 24.46
C THR A 253 10.45 8.50 25.72
N LEU A 254 11.59 8.49 26.39
CA LEU A 254 11.79 7.83 27.68
C LEU A 254 11.98 8.87 28.77
N GLN A 255 11.11 8.83 29.78
CA GLN A 255 11.23 9.65 30.99
C GLN A 255 11.31 8.75 32.22
N GLY A 256 12.33 8.94 33.05
CA GLY A 256 12.59 8.15 34.25
C GLY A 256 12.98 9.01 35.44
N SER A 257 12.57 8.61 36.64
CA SER A 257 12.98 9.25 37.90
C SER A 257 13.07 8.23 39.04
N GLY A 258 13.87 8.54 40.06
CA GLY A 258 14.05 7.70 41.25
C GLY A 258 15.12 6.62 41.08
N THR A 259 14.96 5.49 41.78
CA THR A 259 15.87 4.34 41.69
C THR A 259 15.16 3.18 41.01
N VAL A 260 15.77 2.66 39.94
CA VAL A 260 15.23 1.61 39.07
C VAL A 260 16.35 0.65 38.69
N THR A 261 16.15 -0.63 39.01
CA THR A 261 16.94 -1.76 38.47
C THR A 261 16.01 -2.81 37.90
N GLY A 262 16.23 -3.21 36.64
CA GLY A 262 15.46 -4.26 35.96
C GLY A 262 15.80 -4.37 34.47
N SER A 263 15.46 -5.49 33.84
CA SER A 263 15.62 -5.68 32.41
C SER A 263 14.56 -6.61 31.80
N CYS A 264 14.17 -6.32 30.56
CA CYS A 264 13.19 -7.10 29.80
C CYS A 264 13.23 -6.78 28.31
N THR A 265 12.78 -7.74 27.50
CA THR A 265 12.19 -7.44 26.19
C THR A 265 10.68 -7.46 26.34
N VAL A 266 9.98 -6.50 25.72
CA VAL A 266 8.53 -6.32 25.80
C VAL A 266 7.97 -6.09 24.40
N ASP A 267 6.88 -6.78 24.05
CA ASP A 267 6.10 -6.46 22.85
C ASP A 267 5.21 -5.24 23.15
N LEU A 268 5.40 -4.16 22.39
CA LEU A 268 4.69 -2.90 22.61
C LEU A 268 3.27 -2.93 22.05
N LEU A 269 2.99 -3.83 21.11
CA LEU A 269 1.64 -4.04 20.57
C LEU A 269 0.79 -4.80 21.59
N GLU A 270 1.34 -5.81 22.25
CA GLU A 270 0.65 -6.50 23.37
C GLU A 270 0.30 -5.51 24.50
N LEU A 271 1.23 -4.63 24.89
CA LEU A 271 0.94 -3.57 25.87
C LEU A 271 -0.11 -2.57 25.40
N ALA A 272 -0.17 -2.27 24.11
CA ALA A 272 -1.20 -1.40 23.50
C ALA A 272 -2.59 -2.07 23.38
N GLY A 273 -2.76 -3.30 23.88
CA GLY A 273 -4.01 -4.07 23.82
C GLY A 273 -4.10 -5.02 22.62
N GLY A 274 -3.02 -5.17 21.86
CA GLY A 274 -2.96 -5.86 20.57
C GLY A 274 -3.43 -4.94 19.43
N VAL A 275 -2.75 -4.99 18.29
CA VAL A 275 -3.16 -4.25 17.08
C VAL A 275 -3.47 -5.25 15.96
N PRO A 276 -4.69 -5.28 15.40
CA PRO A 276 -5.01 -6.11 14.24
C PRO A 276 -4.26 -5.60 13.00
N SER A 277 -4.11 -6.45 11.98
CA SER A 277 -3.65 -6.01 10.66
C SER A 277 -4.60 -4.93 10.12
N ILE A 278 -4.07 -3.75 9.79
CA ILE A 278 -4.85 -2.63 9.28
C ILE A 278 -5.05 -2.84 7.77
N PRO A 279 -6.27 -3.05 7.27
CA PRO A 279 -6.51 -3.13 5.84
C PRO A 279 -6.46 -1.71 5.23
N LEU A 280 -5.72 -1.57 4.12
CA LEU A 280 -5.82 -0.40 3.23
C LEU A 280 -7.01 -0.59 2.26
N PRO A 281 -7.41 0.44 1.50
CA PRO A 281 -8.55 0.34 0.59
C PRO A 281 -8.27 -0.71 -0.48
N THR A 282 -9.28 -1.50 -0.86
CA THR A 282 -9.14 -2.46 -1.96
C THR A 282 -9.19 -1.71 -3.29
N LEU A 283 -8.03 -1.53 -3.90
CA LEU A 283 -7.85 -0.77 -5.13
C LEU A 283 -8.43 -1.58 -6.29
N THR A 284 -9.63 -1.21 -6.76
CA THR A 284 -10.35 -1.90 -7.83
C THR A 284 -10.53 -0.98 -9.03
N PHE A 285 -9.92 -1.32 -10.15
CA PHE A 285 -9.93 -0.50 -11.36
C PHE A 285 -10.45 -1.28 -12.57
N TRP A 286 -11.33 -0.67 -13.36
CA TRP A 286 -11.92 -1.29 -14.53
C TRP A 286 -11.20 -0.85 -15.82
N VAL A 287 -10.23 -1.64 -16.27
CA VAL A 287 -9.58 -1.40 -17.56
C VAL A 287 -10.40 -2.09 -18.66
N GLY A 288 -11.42 -1.37 -19.12
CA GLY A 288 -12.44 -1.91 -20.01
C GLY A 288 -13.24 -3.03 -19.31
N PRO A 289 -13.31 -4.25 -19.85
CA PRO A 289 -14.03 -5.35 -19.22
C PRO A 289 -13.27 -5.99 -18.04
N VAL A 290 -11.99 -5.64 -17.80
CA VAL A 290 -11.12 -6.31 -16.82
C VAL A 290 -11.12 -5.55 -15.49
N PRO A 291 -11.44 -6.19 -14.35
CA PRO A 291 -11.14 -5.64 -13.04
C PRO A 291 -9.69 -5.94 -12.68
N ILE A 292 -8.86 -4.92 -12.48
CA ILE A 292 -7.57 -5.05 -11.77
C ILE A 292 -7.85 -4.80 -10.30
N VAL A 293 -7.52 -5.77 -9.42
CA VAL A 293 -7.79 -5.67 -7.98
C VAL A 293 -6.49 -5.84 -7.20
N VAL A 294 -6.14 -4.85 -6.37
CA VAL A 294 -5.03 -4.92 -5.42
C VAL A 294 -5.57 -4.73 -4.00
N THR A 295 -5.31 -5.69 -3.12
CA THR A 295 -5.55 -5.58 -1.69
C THR A 295 -4.23 -5.38 -0.96
N THR A 296 -4.17 -4.47 0.00
CA THR A 296 -2.97 -4.26 0.82
C THR A 296 -3.32 -4.20 2.30
N ASN A 297 -2.45 -4.76 3.14
CA ASN A 297 -2.63 -4.82 4.59
C ASN A 297 -1.33 -4.38 5.26
N VAL A 298 -1.44 -3.60 6.34
CA VAL A 298 -0.31 -3.19 7.18
C VAL A 298 -0.34 -3.98 8.47
N VAL A 299 0.70 -4.77 8.72
CA VAL A 299 0.88 -5.51 9.98
C VAL A 299 1.92 -4.77 10.82
N PRO A 300 1.54 -4.05 11.88
CA PRO A 300 2.51 -3.33 12.72
C PRO A 300 3.44 -4.31 13.46
N ARG A 301 4.63 -3.84 13.82
CA ARG A 301 5.67 -4.58 14.56
C ARG A 301 6.33 -3.64 15.56
N ALA A 302 6.24 -3.90 16.87
CA ALA A 302 6.84 -3.02 17.86
C ALA A 302 7.36 -3.78 19.10
N THR A 303 8.62 -3.59 19.43
CA THR A 303 9.32 -4.24 20.54
C THR A 303 10.27 -3.27 21.24
N ALA A 304 10.36 -3.36 22.56
CA ALA A 304 11.36 -2.63 23.36
C ALA A 304 12.25 -3.60 24.14
N ASP A 305 13.55 -3.48 23.97
CA ASP A 305 14.57 -4.09 24.84
C ASP A 305 15.00 -3.03 25.86
N VAL A 306 14.74 -3.24 27.14
CA VAL A 306 14.93 -2.26 28.22
C VAL A 306 15.89 -2.83 29.27
N GLY A 307 16.95 -2.10 29.59
CA GLY A 307 17.99 -2.48 30.56
C GLY A 307 18.35 -1.31 31.48
N LEU A 308 17.60 -1.13 32.55
CA LEU A 308 17.72 0.02 33.44
C LEU A 308 18.48 -0.34 34.72
N SER A 309 19.53 0.41 35.02
CA SER A 309 20.25 0.36 36.29
C SER A 309 20.72 1.77 36.68
N PHE A 310 19.83 2.55 37.30
CA PHE A 310 20.15 3.90 37.77
C PHE A 310 19.67 4.15 39.19
N THR A 311 20.47 4.92 39.94
CA THR A 311 20.19 5.31 41.33
C THR A 311 19.87 6.79 41.38
N ALA A 312 18.68 7.15 41.83
CA ALA A 312 18.23 8.53 42.10
C ALA A 312 18.49 9.55 40.96
N ALA A 313 18.28 9.17 39.70
CA ALA A 313 18.49 10.04 38.54
C ALA A 313 17.18 10.39 37.83
N GLU A 314 16.98 11.68 37.51
CA GLU A 314 16.10 12.08 36.42
C GLU A 314 16.79 11.75 35.10
N VAL A 315 16.10 11.04 34.21
CA VAL A 315 16.57 10.70 32.86
C VAL A 315 15.48 11.10 31.87
N ALA A 316 15.81 11.96 30.91
CA ALA A 316 14.94 12.28 29.79
C ALA A 316 15.72 12.07 28.49
N ALA A 317 15.23 11.16 27.65
CA ALA A 317 15.78 10.88 26.34
C ALA A 317 14.68 10.87 25.28
N GLU A 318 14.96 11.47 24.14
CA GLU A 318 14.10 11.51 22.97
C GLU A 318 14.89 10.96 21.77
N ALA A 319 14.25 10.14 20.95
CA ALA A 319 14.79 9.72 19.68
C ALA A 319 13.71 9.78 18.60
N GLN A 320 14.07 10.30 17.43
CA GLN A 320 13.23 10.33 16.25
C GLN A 320 13.95 9.60 15.12
N THR A 321 13.24 8.84 14.30
CA THR A 321 13.81 8.14 13.14
C THR A 321 12.81 8.13 12.00
N THR A 322 13.21 8.74 10.89
CA THR A 322 12.51 8.69 9.61
C THR A 322 13.18 7.62 8.74
N ALA A 323 12.42 6.61 8.32
CA ALA A 323 12.77 5.74 7.21
C ALA A 323 11.93 6.10 5.98
N GLU A 324 12.54 6.13 4.80
CA GLU A 324 11.86 6.24 3.51
C GLU A 324 12.32 5.04 2.67
N ILE A 325 11.41 4.32 2.03
CA ILE A 325 11.72 3.04 1.39
C ILE A 325 11.07 2.98 0.02
N GLU A 326 11.80 2.52 -1.00
CA GLU A 326 11.23 1.90 -2.20
C GLU A 326 11.61 0.41 -2.22
N ALA A 327 10.62 -0.47 -2.33
CA ALA A 327 10.81 -1.92 -2.23
C ALA A 327 9.88 -2.69 -3.17
N GLY A 328 10.40 -3.66 -3.92
CA GLY A 328 9.56 -4.35 -4.89
C GLY A 328 10.25 -5.39 -5.75
N VAL A 329 9.58 -5.75 -6.84
CA VAL A 329 10.05 -6.66 -7.88
C VAL A 329 9.80 -6.06 -9.26
N ASP A 330 10.81 -6.18 -10.14
CA ASP A 330 10.70 -5.90 -11.57
C ASP A 330 11.01 -7.19 -12.34
N TYR A 331 9.98 -7.78 -12.93
CA TYR A 331 10.14 -8.80 -13.95
C TYR A 331 10.09 -8.15 -15.32
N LYS A 332 11.14 -8.35 -16.14
CA LYS A 332 11.25 -7.77 -17.48
C LYS A 332 11.91 -8.76 -18.43
N ASN A 333 11.22 -9.11 -19.52
CA ASN A 333 11.70 -9.99 -20.59
C ASN A 333 12.37 -11.29 -20.08
N GLY A 334 11.70 -12.02 -19.18
CA GLY A 334 12.22 -13.28 -18.63
C GLY A 334 13.17 -13.15 -17.43
N THR A 335 13.61 -11.94 -17.08
CA THR A 335 14.52 -11.69 -15.95
C THR A 335 13.76 -11.10 -14.77
N TRP A 336 13.95 -11.64 -13.57
CA TRP A 336 13.47 -11.04 -12.32
C TRP A 336 14.57 -10.19 -11.66
N ARG A 337 14.18 -9.08 -11.06
CA ARG A 337 15.00 -8.19 -10.23
C ARG A 337 14.23 -7.80 -8.97
N THR A 338 14.93 -7.56 -7.88
CA THR A 338 14.39 -6.87 -6.70
C THR A 338 14.68 -5.39 -6.81
N ILE A 339 13.72 -4.56 -6.42
CA ILE A 339 13.88 -3.12 -6.20
C ILE A 339 14.05 -2.93 -4.69
N TRP A 340 15.06 -2.17 -4.29
CA TRP A 340 15.39 -1.94 -2.88
C TRP A 340 16.24 -0.69 -2.71
N GLU A 341 15.58 0.44 -2.46
CA GLU A 341 16.21 1.75 -2.29
C GLU A 341 15.74 2.39 -0.97
N PRO A 342 16.34 2.00 0.18
CA PRO A 342 16.02 2.56 1.48
C PRO A 342 16.87 3.79 1.83
N SER A 343 16.22 4.73 2.48
CA SER A 343 16.71 5.99 3.03
C SER A 343 16.40 6.02 4.53
N CYS A 344 17.27 6.66 5.33
CA CYS A 344 17.10 6.80 6.76
C CYS A 344 17.73 8.11 7.25
N SER A 345 17.03 8.82 8.13
CA SER A 345 17.63 9.82 9.02
C SER A 345 17.15 9.59 10.45
N ALA A 346 18.02 9.85 11.42
CA ALA A 346 17.71 9.73 12.83
C ALA A 346 18.26 10.94 13.58
N SER A 347 17.57 11.32 14.65
CA SER A 347 17.98 12.36 15.58
C SER A 347 17.64 11.93 17.00
N GLY A 348 18.20 12.60 17.99
CA GLY A 348 17.86 12.34 19.38
C GLY A 348 18.60 13.25 20.35
N THR A 349 18.09 13.30 21.57
CA THR A 349 18.68 14.01 22.69
C THR A 349 18.64 13.14 23.94
N ALA A 350 19.59 13.33 24.85
CA ALA A 350 19.61 12.66 26.14
C ALA A 350 20.12 13.64 27.21
N SER A 351 19.45 13.65 28.36
CA SER A 351 19.79 14.48 29.50
C SER A 351 19.58 13.74 30.81
N ILE A 352 20.46 14.00 31.78
CA ILE A 352 20.46 13.35 33.09
C ILE A 352 20.59 14.42 34.18
N GLY A 353 19.69 14.37 35.17
CA GLY A 353 19.43 15.48 36.08
C GLY A 353 20.13 15.42 37.45
N ALA A 354 20.75 14.31 37.86
CA ALA A 354 21.31 14.18 39.21
C ALA A 354 22.57 13.29 39.29
N PRO A 355 23.48 13.54 40.26
CA PRO A 355 24.71 12.77 40.43
C PRO A 355 24.46 11.37 40.98
N GLY A 356 25.21 10.39 40.46
CA GLY A 356 25.17 9.01 40.92
C GLY A 356 25.84 8.06 39.92
N ALA A 357 25.85 6.77 40.25
CA ALA A 357 26.22 5.73 39.30
C ALA A 357 25.02 5.39 38.42
N ILE A 358 25.10 5.73 37.14
CA ILE A 358 24.11 5.42 36.10
C ILE A 358 24.73 4.45 35.10
N THR A 359 23.97 3.40 34.77
CA THR A 359 24.18 2.58 33.58
C THR A 359 22.82 2.24 33.02
N ALA A 360 22.37 3.04 32.07
CA ALA A 360 21.08 2.87 31.41
C ALA A 360 21.30 2.45 29.96
N SER A 361 20.60 1.40 29.51
CA SER A 361 20.44 1.11 28.10
C SER A 361 18.97 0.82 27.77
N GLY A 362 18.54 1.29 26.61
CA GLY A 362 17.22 1.02 26.08
C GLY A 362 17.31 0.96 24.56
N LYS A 363 16.54 0.09 23.94
CA LYS A 363 16.37 -0.01 22.49
C LYS A 363 14.88 -0.17 22.20
N VAL A 364 14.26 0.87 21.69
CA VAL A 364 12.92 0.80 21.10
C VAL A 364 13.08 0.39 19.64
N SER A 365 12.17 -0.42 19.12
CA SER A 365 12.15 -0.85 17.73
C SER A 365 10.71 -0.91 17.24
N ALA A 366 10.39 -0.13 16.20
CA ALA A 366 9.05 0.09 15.72
C ALA A 366 9.01 0.03 14.19
N GLY A 367 7.92 -0.48 13.64
CA GLY A 367 7.90 -0.86 12.23
C GLY A 367 6.57 -1.41 11.75
N ALA A 368 6.56 -1.76 10.47
CA ALA A 368 5.40 -2.27 9.75
C ALA A 368 5.84 -3.31 8.72
N GLU A 369 4.96 -4.25 8.44
CA GLU A 369 5.07 -5.24 7.38
C GLU A 369 3.88 -5.03 6.43
N LEU A 370 4.15 -4.41 5.28
CA LEU A 370 3.17 -4.13 4.25
C LEU A 370 3.00 -5.36 3.35
N ARG A 371 1.78 -5.90 3.28
CA ARG A 371 1.44 -7.13 2.56
C ARG A 371 0.45 -6.83 1.43
N SER A 372 0.94 -6.76 0.20
CA SER A 372 0.13 -6.48 -0.99
C SER A 372 -0.20 -7.75 -1.76
N ARG A 373 -1.39 -7.83 -2.36
CA ARG A 373 -1.84 -8.96 -3.19
C ARG A 373 -2.71 -8.50 -4.36
N LEU A 374 -2.30 -8.84 -5.57
CA LEU A 374 -3.08 -8.74 -6.81
C LEU A 374 -4.07 -9.93 -6.90
N TYR A 375 -5.36 -9.66 -7.15
CA TYR A 375 -6.47 -10.62 -7.16
C TYR A 375 -6.50 -11.55 -5.93
N GLY A 376 -6.13 -11.05 -4.74
CA GLY A 376 -5.94 -11.85 -3.53
C GLY A 376 -4.83 -12.93 -3.62
N ILE A 377 -4.15 -13.08 -4.76
CA ILE A 377 -3.30 -14.21 -5.10
C ILE A 377 -1.82 -13.94 -4.77
N LEU A 378 -1.25 -12.85 -5.30
CA LEU A 378 0.20 -12.66 -5.42
C LEU A 378 0.63 -11.21 -5.10
N GLY A 379 1.67 -11.05 -4.26
CA GLY A 379 2.40 -9.78 -4.12
C GLY A 379 3.44 -9.83 -3.00
N PRO A 380 4.33 -8.82 -2.90
CA PRO A 380 5.42 -8.83 -1.94
C PRO A 380 4.98 -8.48 -0.51
N ASN A 381 5.73 -8.99 0.47
CA ASN A 381 5.70 -8.54 1.84
C ASN A 381 6.94 -7.64 2.07
N VAL A 382 6.73 -6.37 2.42
CA VAL A 382 7.81 -5.38 2.67
C VAL A 382 7.82 -5.03 4.15
N GLY A 383 8.87 -5.45 4.85
CA GLY A 383 9.08 -5.18 6.26
C GLY A 383 10.04 -4.02 6.51
N VAL A 384 9.68 -3.13 7.42
CA VAL A 384 10.53 -2.08 7.97
C VAL A 384 10.53 -2.14 9.49
N GLN A 385 11.68 -1.90 10.11
CA GLN A 385 11.83 -1.68 11.55
C GLN A 385 12.91 -0.62 11.80
N ALA A 386 12.47 0.61 12.05
CA ALA A 386 13.32 1.61 12.67
C ALA A 386 13.64 1.19 14.12
N TYR A 387 14.81 1.54 14.62
CA TYR A 387 15.15 1.41 16.03
C TYR A 387 15.89 2.64 16.54
N ALA A 388 15.64 2.94 17.81
CA ALA A 388 16.37 3.94 18.56
C ALA A 388 16.97 3.26 19.80
N ARG A 389 18.29 3.33 19.94
CA ARG A 389 19.02 2.88 21.12
C ARG A 389 19.54 4.08 21.90
N VAL A 390 19.26 4.13 23.19
CA VAL A 390 19.91 5.04 24.13
C VAL A 390 20.87 4.23 24.99
N SER A 391 22.07 4.75 25.21
CA SER A 391 23.01 4.26 26.23
C SER A 391 23.59 5.44 26.99
N ALA A 392 23.64 5.36 28.32
CA ALA A 392 24.22 6.40 29.15
C ALA A 392 25.02 5.82 30.32
N GLU A 393 26.21 6.36 30.50
CA GLU A 393 27.18 5.94 31.50
C GLU A 393 27.77 7.14 32.26
N THR A 394 28.14 6.92 33.52
CA THR A 394 28.79 7.93 34.39
C THR A 394 29.97 7.30 35.12
N ALA A 395 31.17 7.86 34.94
CA ALA A 395 32.35 7.44 35.69
C ALA A 395 32.52 8.27 36.98
N PRO A 396 33.11 7.72 38.05
CA PRO A 396 33.59 8.52 39.19
C PRO A 396 34.50 9.66 38.70
N PRO A 397 34.36 10.91 39.19
CA PRO A 397 33.63 11.33 40.39
C PRO A 397 32.12 11.60 40.23
N TYR A 398 31.47 11.15 39.14
CA TYR A 398 30.04 11.36 38.86
C TYR A 398 29.66 12.84 38.65
N CYS A 399 30.59 13.62 38.08
CA CYS A 399 30.38 15.04 37.74
C CYS A 399 29.87 15.29 36.32
N SER A 400 29.99 14.29 35.46
CA SER A 400 29.52 14.33 34.08
C SER A 400 28.94 12.97 33.67
N TYR A 401 28.01 13.02 32.73
CA TYR A 401 27.52 11.83 32.02
C TYR A 401 28.04 11.85 30.58
N ASP A 402 28.22 10.67 30.02
CA ASP A 402 28.36 10.44 28.59
C ASP A 402 27.12 9.66 28.12
N ALA A 403 26.30 10.30 27.28
CA ALA A 403 25.14 9.65 26.65
C ALA A 403 25.33 9.54 25.13
N ARG A 404 24.99 8.37 24.58
CA ARG A 404 24.93 8.10 23.14
C ARG A 404 23.52 7.69 22.78
N VAL A 405 22.99 8.28 21.72
CA VAL A 405 21.74 7.85 21.08
C VAL A 405 22.13 7.29 19.70
N ASP A 406 22.09 5.97 19.55
CA ASP A 406 22.31 5.31 18.26
C ASP A 406 20.94 5.12 17.59
N GLY A 407 20.70 5.79 16.47
CA GLY A 407 19.56 5.50 15.59
C GLY A 407 19.93 4.44 14.55
N GLY A 408 18.93 3.76 13.99
CA GLY A 408 19.15 2.96 12.79
C GLY A 408 17.87 2.39 12.19
N VAL A 409 17.98 1.94 10.95
CA VAL A 409 16.89 1.25 10.25
C VAL A 409 17.36 -0.12 9.81
N ARG A 410 16.62 -1.13 10.27
CA ARG A 410 16.60 -2.45 9.66
C ARG A 410 15.36 -2.52 8.77
N ALA A 411 15.49 -3.07 7.59
CA ALA A 411 14.33 -3.35 6.75
C ALA A 411 14.60 -4.62 5.96
N TYR A 412 13.54 -5.38 5.70
CA TYR A 412 13.59 -6.69 5.07
C TYR A 412 12.54 -6.76 3.96
N ALA A 413 12.99 -6.88 2.71
CA ALA A 413 12.11 -7.31 1.64
C ALA A 413 11.94 -8.84 1.71
N GLU A 414 10.69 -9.30 1.73
CA GLU A 414 10.34 -10.70 1.49
C GLU A 414 9.29 -10.77 0.38
N ALA A 415 9.74 -10.81 -0.87
CA ALA A 415 8.86 -11.08 -1.99
C ALA A 415 8.43 -12.56 -1.99
N GLU A 416 7.29 -12.83 -1.35
CA GLU A 416 6.64 -14.14 -1.36
C GLU A 416 5.82 -14.31 -2.66
N ALA A 417 6.37 -15.05 -3.63
CA ALA A 417 5.59 -15.48 -4.77
C ALA A 417 4.67 -16.64 -4.37
N GLY A 418 3.49 -16.29 -3.88
CA GLY A 418 2.41 -17.21 -3.49
C GLY A 418 1.20 -17.19 -4.42
N VAL A 419 0.25 -18.06 -4.13
CA VAL A 419 -1.16 -18.00 -4.58
C VAL A 419 -2.04 -18.20 -3.37
N SER A 420 -2.95 -17.27 -3.09
CA SER A 420 -4.10 -17.54 -2.21
C SER A 420 -5.34 -17.89 -3.01
N VAL A 421 -6.10 -18.92 -2.60
CA VAL A 421 -7.47 -19.18 -3.09
C VAL A 421 -8.38 -19.36 -1.88
N GLY A 422 -9.23 -18.34 -1.63
CA GLY A 422 -9.90 -18.22 -0.34
C GLY A 422 -8.89 -18.27 0.81
N PRO A 423 -9.08 -19.11 1.85
CA PRO A 423 -8.16 -19.22 2.99
C PRO A 423 -6.84 -19.95 2.69
N LEU A 424 -6.71 -20.66 1.57
CA LEU A 424 -5.52 -21.46 1.25
C LEU A 424 -4.40 -20.59 0.65
N ASN A 425 -3.37 -20.29 1.44
CA ASN A 425 -2.13 -19.64 0.98
C ASN A 425 -1.10 -20.71 0.55
N LEU A 426 -0.56 -20.62 -0.66
CA LEU A 426 0.43 -21.55 -1.23
C LEU A 426 1.68 -20.79 -1.69
N THR A 427 2.80 -20.93 -0.98
CA THR A 427 4.09 -20.32 -1.34
C THR A 427 4.82 -21.13 -2.42
N PHE A 428 5.13 -20.53 -3.58
CA PHE A 428 5.89 -21.19 -4.66
C PHE A 428 7.37 -20.81 -4.65
N LYS A 429 7.68 -19.54 -4.35
CA LYS A 429 9.05 -19.06 -4.27
C LYS A 429 9.15 -17.91 -3.27
N ARG A 430 9.94 -18.11 -2.22
CA ARG A 430 10.46 -17.03 -1.38
C ARG A 430 11.67 -16.43 -2.09
N LEU A 431 11.72 -15.12 -2.26
CA LEU A 431 13.00 -14.43 -2.46
C LEU A 431 13.65 -14.26 -1.09
N ASP A 432 14.95 -14.54 -1.00
CA ASP A 432 15.66 -14.64 0.27
C ASP A 432 15.65 -13.32 1.06
N LEU A 433 15.56 -13.45 2.38
CA LEU A 433 15.45 -12.35 3.33
C LEU A 433 16.67 -11.43 3.24
N VAL A 434 16.47 -10.23 2.70
CA VAL A 434 17.48 -9.15 2.72
C VAL A 434 17.42 -8.45 4.08
N ASP A 435 17.84 -9.15 5.14
CA ASP A 435 18.02 -8.57 6.48
C ASP A 435 19.32 -7.76 6.50
N LEU A 436 19.19 -6.45 6.29
CA LEU A 436 20.29 -5.51 6.35
C LEU A 436 20.08 -4.52 7.50
N GLU A 437 21.11 -4.35 8.33
CA GLU A 437 21.34 -3.12 9.10
C GLU A 437 21.84 -2.07 8.09
N LEU A 438 20.89 -1.31 7.52
CA LEU A 438 21.11 -0.52 6.30
C LEU A 438 21.85 0.78 6.58
N LEU A 439 21.38 1.47 7.62
CA LEU A 439 22.01 2.65 8.17
C LEU A 439 21.99 2.55 9.69
N ARG A 440 23.16 2.75 10.28
CA ARG A 440 23.37 3.05 11.69
C ARG A 440 23.83 4.51 11.77
N PHE A 441 23.20 5.29 12.64
CA PHE A 441 23.55 6.68 12.91
C PHE A 441 23.94 6.82 14.39
N ASP A 442 25.23 7.03 14.63
CA ASP A 442 25.73 7.40 15.95
C ASP A 442 25.53 8.91 16.15
N ALA A 443 24.57 9.31 17.00
CA ALA A 443 24.37 10.74 17.29
C ALA A 443 25.61 11.35 17.98
N PRO A 444 25.87 12.66 17.83
CA PRO A 444 26.96 13.32 18.54
C PRO A 444 26.85 13.08 20.05
N LEU A 445 27.95 12.59 20.63
CA LEU A 445 28.01 12.13 22.02
C LEU A 445 27.61 13.27 22.97
N ALA A 446 26.46 13.12 23.61
CA ALA A 446 25.88 14.09 24.52
C ALA A 446 26.57 13.96 25.88
N SER A 447 27.68 14.67 26.03
CA SER A 447 28.36 14.84 27.32
C SER A 447 27.89 16.12 28.00
N GLY A 448 27.64 16.03 29.31
CA GLY A 448 27.09 17.14 30.08
C GLY A 448 27.51 17.10 31.54
N LYS A 449 27.58 18.28 32.18
CA LYS A 449 27.66 18.34 33.65
C LYS A 449 26.33 17.89 34.23
N LEU A 450 26.38 17.05 35.26
CA LEU A 450 25.20 16.68 36.03
C LEU A 450 24.74 17.89 36.85
N ARG A 451 23.42 18.12 36.91
CA ARG A 451 22.86 19.17 37.76
C ARG A 451 22.97 18.78 39.23
N ASP A 452 23.02 19.78 40.10
CA ASP A 452 22.96 19.64 41.56
C ASP A 452 23.99 18.66 42.18
N ALA A 453 25.18 18.61 41.59
CA ALA A 453 26.36 17.92 42.09
C ALA A 453 27.36 18.91 42.73
N PRO A 454 27.18 19.32 44.01
CA PRO A 454 27.98 20.39 44.63
C PRO A 454 29.46 20.04 44.78
N GLU A 455 29.80 18.77 44.96
CA GLU A 455 31.18 18.25 44.95
C GLU A 455 31.94 18.55 43.64
N CYS A 456 31.22 18.78 42.54
CA CYS A 456 31.76 19.09 41.21
C CYS A 456 32.00 20.59 40.97
N GLY A 457 31.74 21.43 41.97
CA GLY A 457 32.00 22.87 41.96
C GLY A 457 33.29 23.29 42.68
N ALA A 458 34.01 22.36 43.30
CA ALA A 458 35.27 22.65 43.98
C ALA A 458 36.46 22.67 43.01
N GLU A 459 37.20 23.78 42.96
CA GLU A 459 38.57 23.78 42.44
C GLU A 459 39.50 23.04 43.43
N PRO A 460 40.57 22.37 42.94
CA PRO A 460 41.43 21.48 43.75
C PRO A 460 42.46 22.20 44.65
#